data_AF-A0A679BA79-F1
#
_entry.id   AF-A0A679BA79-F1
#
_cell.length_a   1.000
_cell.length_b   1.000
_cell.length_c   1.000
_cell.angle_alpha   90.00
_cell.angle_beta   90.00
_cell.angle_gamma   90.00
#
_symmetry.space_group_name_H-M   'P 1'
#
loop_
_entity.id
_entity.type
_entity.pdbx_description
1 polymer ?
#
loop_
_entity_poly.entity_id
_entity_poly.type
_entity_poly.pdbx_seq_one_letter_code
_entity_poly.pdbx_strand_id
1 'polypeptide(L)'
;MTPQSQPIQFTLQPSSFELFAFAPITTIGDVGARFAQIGLANMLNCGGTIVDVECRDGNGSEVNMKVEGAGRLLVFSSVRPQRCLVDGFEDAFEWENGGKLMVDVSWKQDKNDLAPANDP
;
A
#
# COMPACT_ATOMS: atom_id res chain seq x y z
N MET A 1 -10.01 1.30 -32.23
CA MET A 1 -8.81 0.47 -32.44
C MET A 1 -7.71 1.07 -31.58
N THR A 2 -7.23 0.34 -30.57
CA THR A 2 -5.98 0.69 -29.89
C THR A 2 -4.82 0.38 -30.84
N PRO A 3 -3.82 1.26 -30.99
CA PRO A 3 -2.65 0.94 -31.79
C PRO A 3 -1.93 -0.26 -31.16
N GLN A 4 -1.69 -1.33 -31.94
CA GLN A 4 -0.78 -2.39 -31.55
C GLN A 4 0.65 -1.84 -31.59
N SER A 5 1.28 -1.64 -30.43
CA SER A 5 2.71 -1.35 -30.32
C SER A 5 3.51 -2.64 -30.25
N GLN A 6 4.69 -2.65 -30.87
CA GLN A 6 5.65 -3.74 -30.69
C GLN A 6 6.32 -3.62 -29.31
N PRO A 7 6.61 -4.74 -28.61
CA PRO A 7 7.36 -4.71 -27.36
C PRO A 7 8.74 -4.08 -27.55
N ILE A 8 9.14 -3.18 -26.64
CA ILE A 8 10.48 -2.59 -26.63
C ILE A 8 11.33 -3.36 -25.63
N GLN A 9 12.48 -3.88 -26.09
CA GLN A 9 13.49 -4.49 -25.22
C GLN A 9 14.38 -3.38 -24.66
N PHE A 10 14.27 -3.10 -23.37
CA PHE A 10 15.15 -2.18 -22.67
C PHE A 10 15.48 -2.71 -21.27
N THR A 11 16.66 -2.37 -20.77
CA THR A 11 17.10 -2.71 -19.41
C THR A 11 17.39 -1.42 -18.67
N LEU A 12 16.66 -1.19 -17.58
CA LEU A 12 16.94 -0.07 -16.68
C LEU A 12 18.23 -0.36 -15.92
N GLN A 13 19.23 0.51 -16.08
CA GLN A 13 20.45 0.41 -15.31
C GLN A 13 20.20 0.93 -13.89
N PRO A 14 20.86 0.37 -12.86
CA PRO A 14 20.79 0.93 -11.52
C PRO A 14 21.16 2.42 -11.52
N SER A 15 20.40 3.23 -10.80
CA SER A 15 20.62 4.70 -10.69
C SER A 15 20.51 5.48 -12.00
N SER A 16 20.03 4.89 -13.10
CA SER A 16 19.83 5.60 -14.37
C SER A 16 18.43 6.19 -14.53
N PHE A 17 17.59 6.12 -13.50
CA PHE A 17 16.20 6.57 -13.53
C PHE A 17 15.75 7.03 -12.15
N GLU A 18 14.74 7.89 -12.16
CA GLU A 18 13.97 8.28 -10.98
C GLU A 18 12.54 7.74 -11.13
N LEU A 19 11.96 7.25 -10.05
CA LEU A 19 10.58 6.79 -10.03
C LEU A 19 9.72 7.84 -9.36
N PHE A 20 8.67 8.25 -10.06
CA PHE A 20 7.64 9.11 -9.52
C PHE A 20 6.36 8.30 -9.38
N ALA A 21 5.84 8.19 -8.15
CA ALA A 21 4.55 7.60 -7.87
C ALA A 21 3.53 8.71 -7.65
N PHE A 22 2.40 8.63 -8.36
CA PHE A 22 1.28 9.55 -8.19
C PHE A 22 0.12 8.77 -7.58
N ALA A 23 -0.31 9.18 -6.39
CA ALA A 23 -1.43 8.58 -5.69
C ALA A 23 -2.62 9.54 -5.66
N PRO A 24 -3.83 9.12 -6.07
CA PRO A 24 -5.01 9.95 -5.96
C PRO A 24 -5.34 10.21 -4.48
N ILE A 25 -5.78 11.43 -4.18
CA ILE A 25 -6.23 11.79 -2.84
C ILE A 25 -7.73 11.56 -2.73
N THR A 26 -8.14 10.87 -1.67
CA THR A 26 -9.53 10.69 -1.27
C THR A 26 -9.80 11.47 0.02
N THR A 27 -10.95 12.12 0.09
CA THR A 27 -11.42 12.77 1.32
C THR A 27 -12.30 11.80 2.09
N ILE A 28 -12.07 11.67 3.40
CA ILE A 28 -12.70 10.69 4.28
C ILE A 28 -13.21 11.42 5.52
N GLY A 29 -14.41 11.04 5.97
CA GLY A 29 -15.05 11.58 7.15
C GLY A 29 -15.66 12.96 6.99
N ASP A 30 -16.55 13.28 7.93
CA ASP A 30 -17.18 14.60 8.03
C ASP A 30 -16.18 15.74 8.27
N VAL A 31 -15.04 15.41 8.91
CA VAL A 31 -13.95 16.36 9.17
C VAL A 31 -13.06 16.61 7.95
N GLY A 32 -13.26 15.87 6.84
CA GLY A 32 -12.55 16.08 5.59
C GLY A 32 -11.07 15.70 5.63
N ALA A 33 -10.72 14.60 6.31
CA ALA A 33 -9.35 14.10 6.31
C ALA A 33 -8.98 13.65 4.88
N ARG A 34 -7.79 14.01 4.41
CA ARG A 34 -7.30 13.62 3.08
C ARG A 34 -6.34 12.45 3.20
N PHE A 35 -6.56 11.42 2.40
CA PHE A 35 -5.80 10.17 2.41
C PHE A 35 -5.33 9.81 1.01
N ALA A 36 -4.15 9.20 0.88
CA ALA A 36 -3.73 8.57 -0.38
C ALA A 36 -2.85 7.34 -0.11
N GLN A 37 -3.13 6.26 -0.82
CA GLN A 37 -2.34 5.03 -0.78
C GLN A 37 -1.12 5.14 -1.69
N ILE A 38 0.08 4.83 -1.17
CA ILE A 38 1.33 4.85 -1.97
C ILE A 38 1.82 3.42 -2.19
N GLY A 39 1.96 2.63 -1.11
CA GLY A 39 2.34 1.22 -1.17
C GLY A 39 3.62 0.93 -0.37
N LEU A 40 4.28 -0.19 -0.63
CA LEU A 40 5.51 -0.54 0.09
C LEU A 40 6.69 0.34 -0.36
N ALA A 41 7.33 1.02 0.60
CA ALA A 41 8.49 1.87 0.36
C ALA A 41 9.72 1.03 -0.02
N ASN A 42 10.69 1.68 -0.69
CA ASN A 42 11.94 1.05 -1.15
C ASN A 42 11.73 -0.13 -2.12
N MET A 43 10.61 -0.15 -2.85
CA MET A 43 10.30 -1.16 -3.87
C MET A 43 10.02 -0.50 -5.22
N LEU A 44 10.50 -1.13 -6.30
CA LEU A 44 10.25 -0.69 -7.69
C LEU A 44 8.76 -0.75 -8.05
N ASN A 45 8.05 -1.75 -7.53
CA ASN A 45 6.61 -1.92 -7.70
C ASN A 45 5.88 -1.62 -6.37
N CYS A 46 6.05 -0.41 -5.84
CA CYS A 46 5.45 -0.01 -4.57
C CYS A 46 3.93 -0.13 -4.57
N GLY A 47 3.26 0.36 -5.62
CA GLY A 47 1.80 0.34 -5.72
C GLY A 47 1.21 -1.04 -6.00
N GLY A 48 1.94 -1.93 -6.68
CA GLY A 48 1.45 -3.26 -7.04
C GLY A 48 1.30 -4.24 -5.87
N THR A 49 1.66 -3.83 -4.66
CA THR A 49 1.43 -4.60 -3.43
C THR A 49 0.05 -4.32 -2.83
N ILE A 50 -0.62 -3.25 -3.25
CA ILE A 50 -1.94 -2.87 -2.74
C ILE A 50 -2.99 -3.70 -3.49
N VAL A 51 -3.69 -4.56 -2.75
CA VAL A 51 -4.74 -5.44 -3.29
C VAL A 51 -6.11 -4.79 -3.20
N ASP A 52 -6.40 -4.10 -2.09
CA ASP A 52 -7.69 -3.46 -1.86
C ASP A 52 -7.56 -2.27 -0.90
N VAL A 53 -8.46 -1.31 -1.04
CA VAL A 53 -8.58 -0.13 -0.16
C VAL A 53 -10.05 0.23 0.03
N GLU A 54 -10.49 0.23 1.29
CA GLU A 54 -11.85 0.59 1.68
C GLU A 54 -11.82 1.75 2.68
N CYS A 55 -12.54 2.83 2.36
CA CYS A 55 -12.73 3.97 3.26
C CYS A 55 -14.11 3.86 3.91
N ARG A 56 -14.18 3.91 5.24
CA ARG A 56 -15.43 3.82 5.99
C ARG A 56 -15.65 5.08 6.82
N ASP A 57 -16.85 5.62 6.71
CA ASP A 57 -17.31 6.77 7.48
C ASP A 57 -18.34 6.29 8.52
N GLY A 58 -18.07 6.55 9.81
CA GLY A 58 -18.92 6.11 10.93
C GLY A 58 -18.58 6.83 12.25
N ASN A 59 -18.53 6.10 13.38
CA ASN A 59 -18.03 6.61 14.67
C ASN A 59 -16.49 6.79 14.63
N GLY A 60 -16.04 7.68 13.75
CA GLY A 60 -14.65 7.80 13.31
C GLY A 60 -14.49 7.41 11.84
N SER A 61 -13.50 8.02 11.19
CA SER A 61 -13.07 7.67 9.84
C SER A 61 -12.01 6.60 9.89
N GLU A 62 -12.18 5.55 9.10
CA GLU A 62 -11.27 4.42 9.04
C GLU A 62 -10.88 4.12 7.59
N VAL A 63 -9.62 3.75 7.39
CA VAL A 63 -9.13 3.22 6.12
C VAL A 63 -8.64 1.80 6.35
N ASN A 64 -9.26 0.86 5.65
CA ASN A 64 -8.82 -0.52 5.60
C ASN A 64 -8.05 -0.75 4.30
N MET A 65 -6.89 -1.39 4.42
CA MET A 65 -6.06 -1.72 3.27
C MET A 65 -5.69 -3.19 3.32
N LYS A 66 -5.79 -3.87 2.18
CA LYS A 66 -5.21 -5.19 1.97
C LYS A 66 -3.91 -5.03 1.19
N VAL A 67 -2.82 -5.53 1.76
CA VAL A 67 -1.48 -5.42 1.17
C VAL A 67 -0.84 -6.80 1.12
N GLU A 68 -0.22 -7.14 -0.01
CA GLU A 68 0.57 -8.35 -0.17
C GLU A 68 2.07 -8.03 -0.17
N GLY A 69 2.82 -8.71 0.68
CA GLY A 69 4.26 -8.56 0.82
C GLY A 69 4.69 -8.26 2.25
N ALA A 70 5.93 -7.78 2.40
CA ALA A 70 6.49 -7.34 3.66
C ALA A 70 7.34 -6.10 3.47
N GLY A 71 7.44 -5.29 4.50
CA GLY A 71 8.24 -4.09 4.53
C GLY A 71 7.45 -2.91 5.07
N ARG A 72 7.87 -1.72 4.66
CA ARG A 72 7.33 -0.48 5.21
C ARG A 72 6.23 0.08 4.32
N LEU A 73 4.98 -0.07 4.73
CA LEU A 73 3.83 0.53 4.05
C LEU A 73 3.87 2.03 4.24
N LEU A 74 3.86 2.76 3.13
CA LEU A 74 3.79 4.21 3.08
C LEU A 74 2.42 4.65 2.56
N VAL A 75 1.78 5.57 3.29
CA VAL A 75 0.55 6.24 2.88
C VAL A 75 0.61 7.72 3.27
N PHE A 76 -0.26 8.51 2.67
CA PHE A 76 -0.49 9.89 3.06
C PHE A 76 -1.77 10.00 3.89
N SER A 77 -1.69 10.73 5.00
CA SER A 77 -2.84 11.17 5.79
C SER A 77 -2.61 12.60 6.27
N SER A 78 -3.52 13.51 5.89
CA SER A 78 -3.43 14.93 6.30
C SER A 78 -3.66 15.15 7.79
N VAL A 79 -4.19 14.14 8.48
CA VAL A 79 -4.42 14.14 9.93
C VAL A 79 -3.69 12.95 10.53
N ARG A 80 -3.11 13.12 11.71
CA ARG A 80 -2.47 12.01 12.43
C ARG A 80 -3.54 10.98 12.84
N PRO A 81 -3.39 9.69 12.48
CA PRO A 81 -4.28 8.65 12.96
C PRO A 81 -4.27 8.54 14.49
N GLN A 82 -5.37 8.08 15.07
CA GLN A 82 -5.42 7.77 16.49
C GLN A 82 -4.69 6.46 16.82
N ARG A 83 -4.85 5.45 15.95
CA ARG A 83 -4.22 4.13 16.03
C ARG A 83 -4.07 3.52 14.64
N CYS A 84 -3.19 2.54 14.49
CA CYS A 84 -3.06 1.70 13.32
C CYS A 84 -3.18 0.24 13.74
N LEU A 85 -3.82 -0.59 12.90
CA LEU A 85 -3.94 -2.02 13.13
C LEU A 85 -3.26 -2.76 11.98
N VAL A 86 -2.44 -3.74 12.32
CA VAL A 86 -1.84 -4.69 11.38
C VAL A 86 -2.43 -6.06 11.68
N ASP A 87 -3.13 -6.63 10.69
CA ASP A 87 -3.85 -7.90 10.82
C ASP A 87 -4.80 -7.98 12.04
N GLY A 88 -5.46 -6.85 12.35
CA GLY A 88 -6.42 -6.75 13.45
C GLY A 88 -5.82 -6.48 14.82
N PHE A 89 -4.50 -6.38 14.95
CA PHE A 89 -3.81 -6.04 16.19
C PHE A 89 -3.26 -4.63 16.13
N GLU A 90 -3.41 -3.86 17.21
CA GLU A 90 -2.84 -2.51 17.30
C GLU A 90 -1.31 -2.58 17.21
N ASP A 91 -0.74 -1.73 16.35
CA ASP A 91 0.70 -1.69 16.09
C ASP A 91 1.21 -0.24 16.06
N ALA A 92 2.52 -0.11 16.18
CA ALA A 92 3.20 1.17 16.09
C ALA A 92 3.14 1.72 14.66
N PHE A 93 3.09 3.04 14.58
CA PHE A 93 3.18 3.76 13.32
C PHE A 93 3.95 5.06 13.50
N GLU A 94 4.55 5.52 12.40
CA GLU A 94 5.22 6.81 12.32
C GLU A 94 4.38 7.77 11.50
N TRP A 95 4.17 8.99 12.01
CA TRP A 95 3.50 10.06 11.28
C TRP A 95 4.37 11.31 11.33
N GLU A 96 4.90 11.72 10.17
CA GLU A 96 5.76 12.87 10.04
C GLU A 96 4.98 14.12 9.59
N ASN A 97 5.59 15.29 9.80
CA ASN A 97 5.06 16.54 9.26
C ASN A 97 4.89 16.45 7.73
N GLY A 98 3.80 16.99 7.20
CA GLY A 98 3.44 16.82 5.79
C GLY A 98 2.60 15.57 5.50
N GLY A 99 2.19 14.82 6.52
CA GLY A 99 1.17 13.76 6.40
C GLY A 99 1.70 12.40 5.97
N LYS A 100 3.01 12.19 6.02
CA LYS A 100 3.64 10.91 5.69
C LYS A 100 3.40 9.92 6.84
N LEU A 101 2.59 8.89 6.59
CA LEU A 101 2.24 7.85 7.55
C LEU A 101 2.91 6.54 7.13
N MET A 102 3.63 5.90 8.06
CA MET A 102 4.33 4.64 7.81
C MET A 102 4.00 3.60 8.86
N VAL A 103 3.74 2.38 8.39
CA VAL A 103 3.43 1.20 9.21
C VAL A 103 4.25 0.04 8.67
N ASP A 104 4.89 -0.74 9.54
CA ASP A 104 5.58 -1.96 9.10
C ASP A 104 4.59 -3.11 8.97
N VAL A 105 4.66 -3.84 7.86
CA VAL A 105 3.84 -5.02 7.59
C VAL A 105 4.74 -6.23 7.38
N SER A 106 4.33 -7.37 7.93
CA SER A 106 5.07 -8.63 7.85
C SER A 106 4.39 -9.58 6.90
N TRP A 107 5.19 -10.40 6.20
CA TRP A 107 4.66 -11.43 5.34
C TRP A 107 4.07 -12.56 6.19
N LYS A 108 2.82 -12.93 5.92
CA LYS A 108 2.20 -14.12 6.48
C LYS A 108 2.03 -15.14 5.36
N GLN A 109 2.66 -16.30 5.49
CA GLN A 109 2.32 -17.44 4.66
C GLN A 109 0.92 -17.90 5.03
N ASP A 110 0.02 -17.94 4.04
CA ASP A 110 -1.20 -18.68 4.18
C ASP A 110 -0.85 -20.16 4.32
N LYS A 111 -1.25 -20.77 5.45
CA LYS A 111 -1.01 -22.20 5.72
C LYS A 111 -1.69 -23.13 4.72
N ASN A 112 -2.54 -22.61 3.83
CA ASN A 112 -3.23 -23.38 2.79
C ASN A 112 -2.39 -23.65 1.54
N ASP A 113 -1.24 -22.98 1.36
CA ASP A 113 -0.38 -23.18 0.18
C ASP A 113 0.60 -24.35 0.32
N LEU A 114 0.51 -25.10 1.43
CA LEU A 114 1.40 -26.23 1.76
C LEU A 114 0.71 -27.60 1.71
N ALA A 115 -0.47 -27.74 1.10
CA ALA A 115 -0.94 -29.08 0.75
C ALA A 115 0.05 -29.64 -0.30
N PRO A 116 0.82 -30.70 -0.02
CA PRO A 116 1.61 -31.33 -1.06
C PRO A 116 0.64 -31.76 -2.15
N ALA A 117 0.94 -31.39 -3.39
CA ALA A 117 0.28 -31.98 -4.54
C ALA A 117 0.36 -33.50 -4.34
N ASN A 118 -0.79 -34.16 -4.22
CA ASN A 118 -0.84 -35.60 -4.32
C ASN A 118 -0.31 -35.93 -5.72
N ASP A 119 0.95 -36.35 -5.80
CA ASP A 119 1.51 -36.93 -7.02
C ASP A 119 0.72 -38.20 -7.37
N PRO A 120 0.41 -38.42 -8.65
CA PRO A 120 -0.41 -39.54 -9.13
C PRO A 120 0.28 -40.91 -9.00
#